data_AF-A0A2A5V2R0-F1
#
_entry.id   AF-A0A2A5V2R0-F1
#
_cell.length_a   1.000
_cell.length_b   1.000
_cell.length_c   1.000
_cell.angle_alpha   90.00
_cell.angle_beta   90.00
_cell.angle_gamma   90.00
#
_symmetry.space_group_name_H-M   'P 1'
#
loop_
_entity.id
_entity.type
_entity.pdbx_description
1 polymer ?
#
loop_
_entity_poly.entity_id
_entity_poly.type
_entity_poly.pdbx_seq_one_letter_code
_entity_poly.pdbx_strand_id
1 'polypeptide(L)'
;MNKNSKVLALKYRPQTFNDLIGQDIVAETILNSIKMNKIPNAFLFTGIRGVGKTTIARIVAKLLNCKNDPKNLCNEESCKNCH
;
A
#
# COMPACT_ATOMS: atom_id res chain seq x y z
N MET A 1 23.90 -21.22 -9.41
CA MET A 1 24.37 -19.91 -8.91
C MET A 1 23.21 -18.92 -9.01
N ASN A 2 22.45 -18.70 -7.92
CA ASN A 2 21.35 -17.72 -7.92
C ASN A 2 21.92 -16.30 -7.85
N LYS A 3 22.11 -15.65 -9.01
CA LYS A 3 22.34 -14.21 -9.08
C LYS A 3 21.05 -13.50 -8.65
N ASN A 4 20.89 -13.29 -7.34
CA ASN A 4 19.84 -12.43 -6.77
C ASN A 4 20.19 -10.94 -7.00
N SER A 5 20.36 -10.52 -8.26
CA SER A 5 20.46 -9.11 -8.63
C SER A 5 19.05 -8.51 -8.68
N LYS A 6 18.39 -8.37 -7.51
CA LYS A 6 17.13 -7.61 -7.44
C LYS A 6 17.45 -6.14 -7.75
N VAL A 7 16.78 -5.60 -8.76
CA VAL A 7 16.82 -4.17 -9.09
C VAL A 7 16.48 -3.37 -7.83
N LEU A 8 17.32 -2.38 -7.46
CA LEU A 8 17.18 -1.63 -6.21
C LEU A 8 15.78 -1.01 -6.06
N ALA A 9 15.20 -0.51 -7.16
CA ALA A 9 13.86 0.05 -7.21
C ALA A 9 12.74 -0.95 -6.81
N LEU A 10 12.97 -2.25 -6.98
CA LEU A 10 12.06 -3.30 -6.52
C LEU A 10 12.37 -3.72 -5.09
N LYS A 11 13.65 -3.70 -4.68
CA LYS A 11 14.09 -4.05 -3.32
C LYS A 11 13.56 -3.05 -2.28
N TYR A 12 13.62 -1.76 -2.58
CA TYR A 12 13.19 -0.69 -1.67
C TYR A 12 11.75 -0.21 -1.94
N ARG A 13 10.94 -0.99 -2.66
CA ARG A 13 9.57 -0.59 -2.96
C ARG A 13 8.73 -0.64 -1.67
N PRO A 14 8.13 0.50 -1.24
CA PRO A 14 7.34 0.57 0.00
C PRO A 14 6.33 -0.56 0.12
N GLN A 15 6.28 -1.22 1.28
CA GLN A 15 5.36 -2.33 1.56
C GLN A 15 4.12 -1.82 2.31
N THR A 16 4.32 -0.86 3.19
CA THR A 16 3.28 -0.28 4.06
C THR A 16 3.06 1.21 3.75
N PHE A 17 1.99 1.80 4.30
CA PHE A 17 1.76 3.24 4.21
C PHE A 17 2.82 4.06 4.95
N ASN A 18 3.42 3.51 6.01
CA ASN A 18 4.47 4.19 6.78
C ASN A 18 5.80 4.31 6.01
N ASP A 19 6.05 3.39 5.07
CA ASP A 19 7.23 3.42 4.20
C ASP A 19 7.06 4.40 3.02
N LEU A 20 5.87 4.99 2.86
CA LEU A 20 5.54 5.89 1.77
C LEU A 20 5.99 7.31 2.14
N ILE A 21 6.87 7.90 1.33
CA ILE A 21 7.43 9.22 1.62
C ILE A 21 6.64 10.30 0.87
N GLY A 22 6.15 11.32 1.61
CA GLY A 22 5.60 12.57 1.06
C GLY A 22 4.19 12.50 0.50
N GLN A 23 3.44 11.43 0.77
CA GLN A 23 2.06 11.20 0.31
C GLN A 23 1.12 10.98 1.51
N ASP A 24 1.39 11.68 2.62
CA ASP A 24 0.77 11.44 3.92
C ASP A 24 -0.73 11.74 3.89
N ILE A 25 -1.14 12.82 3.21
CA ILE A 25 -2.55 13.20 3.04
C ILE A 25 -3.34 12.11 2.32
N VAL A 26 -2.75 11.52 1.28
CA VAL A 26 -3.40 10.44 0.50
C VAL A 26 -3.51 9.18 1.34
N ALA A 27 -2.43 8.82 2.04
CA ALA A 27 -2.43 7.68 2.95
C ALA A 27 -3.50 7.84 4.04
N GLU A 28 -3.54 8.99 4.70
CA GLU A 28 -4.50 9.29 5.76
C GLU A 28 -5.94 9.27 5.24
N THR A 29 -6.21 9.87 4.08
CA THR A 29 -7.56 9.87 3.48
C THR A 29 -8.05 8.45 3.21
N ILE A 30 -7.19 7.61 2.63
CA ILE A 30 -7.54 6.22 2.34
C ILE A 30 -7.74 5.45 3.65
N LEU A 31 -6.86 5.61 4.63
CA LEU A 31 -6.98 4.96 5.93
C LEU A 31 -8.25 5.36 6.67
N ASN A 32 -8.60 6.64 6.64
CA ASN A 32 -9.82 7.14 7.25
C ASN A 32 -11.06 6.61 6.52
N SER A 33 -11.05 6.54 5.19
CA SER A 33 -12.16 5.96 4.42
C SER A 33 -12.42 4.49 4.77
N ILE A 34 -11.35 3.72 4.98
CA ILE A 34 -11.43 2.31 5.38
C ILE A 34 -11.92 2.18 6.82
N LYS A 35 -11.39 2.98 7.77
CA LYS A 35 -11.85 3.01 9.17
C LYS A 35 -13.34 3.35 9.29
N MET A 36 -13.83 4.22 8.41
CA MET A 36 -15.24 4.64 8.36
C MET A 36 -16.13 3.68 7.58
N ASN A 37 -15.61 2.55 7.07
CA ASN A 37 -16.32 1.63 6.16
C ASN A 37 -16.93 2.34 4.92
N LYS A 38 -16.31 3.43 4.46
CA LYS A 38 -16.72 4.20 3.28
C LYS A 38 -15.72 3.99 2.15
N ILE A 39 -15.67 2.79 1.61
CA ILE A 39 -14.73 2.44 0.54
C ILE A 39 -15.34 2.80 -0.82
N PRO A 40 -14.69 3.65 -1.64
CA PRO A 40 -15.17 3.95 -2.98
C PRO A 40 -15.00 2.73 -3.91
N ASN A 41 -15.90 2.60 -4.89
CA ASN A 41 -15.87 1.50 -5.86
C ASN A 41 -14.65 1.55 -6.79
N ALA A 42 -14.03 2.71 -6.97
CA ALA A 42 -12.89 2.91 -7.86
C ALA A 42 -11.90 3.93 -7.28
N PHE A 43 -10.59 3.67 -7.50
CA PHE A 43 -9.50 4.57 -7.18
C PHE A 43 -8.73 4.95 -8.44
N LEU A 44 -8.52 6.25 -8.67
CA LEU A 44 -7.73 6.76 -9.78
C LEU A 44 -6.45 7.42 -9.23
N PHE A 45 -5.29 6.81 -9.49
CA PHE A 45 -3.99 7.35 -9.09
C PHE A 45 -3.29 8.00 -10.29
N THR A 46 -3.11 9.32 -10.26
CA THR A 46 -2.51 10.12 -11.37
C THR A 46 -1.22 10.81 -10.93
N GLY A 47 -0.43 11.32 -11.89
CA GLY A 47 0.84 12.03 -11.64
C GLY A 47 2.02 11.56 -12.49
N ILE A 48 3.21 12.15 -12.29
CA ILE A 48 4.42 11.89 -13.08
C ILE A 48 5.03 10.49 -12.81
N ARG A 49 5.94 10.01 -13.67
CA ARG A 49 6.60 8.71 -13.49
C ARG A 49 7.45 8.69 -12.21
N GLY A 50 7.43 7.58 -11.48
CA GLY A 50 8.30 7.38 -10.30
C GLY A 50 7.71 7.81 -8.94
N VAL A 51 6.59 8.54 -8.89
CA VAL A 51 6.00 9.06 -7.63
C VAL A 51 5.23 8.02 -6.79
N GLY A 52 5.33 6.74 -7.12
CA GLY A 52 4.71 5.68 -6.30
C GLY A 52 3.23 5.39 -6.58
N LYS A 53 2.61 5.91 -7.64
CA LYS A 53 1.18 5.66 -7.98
C LYS A 53 0.78 4.19 -7.93
N THR A 54 1.53 3.34 -8.65
CA THR A 54 1.27 1.89 -8.69
C THR A 54 1.65 1.21 -7.39
N THR A 55 2.56 1.80 -6.60
CA THR A 55 2.93 1.31 -5.27
C THR A 55 1.79 1.52 -4.30
N ILE A 56 1.21 2.73 -4.26
CA ILE A 56 0.05 3.05 -3.42
C ILE A 56 -1.12 2.15 -3.78
N ALA A 57 -1.47 2.03 -5.07
CA ALA A 57 -2.53 1.15 -5.53
C ALA A 57 -2.36 -0.30 -5.03
N ARG A 58 -1.13 -0.81 -5.04
CA ARG A 58 -0.81 -2.15 -4.53
C ARG A 58 -1.01 -2.24 -3.01
N ILE A 59 -0.56 -1.24 -2.24
CA ILE A 59 -0.73 -1.21 -0.77
C ILE A 59 -2.23 -1.19 -0.42
N VAL A 60 -3.03 -0.37 -1.12
CA VAL A 60 -4.49 -0.32 -0.95
C VAL A 60 -5.12 -1.67 -1.25
N ALA A 61 -4.75 -2.31 -2.36
CA ALA A 61 -5.26 -3.63 -2.71
C ALA A 61 -4.88 -4.71 -1.68
N LYS A 62 -3.66 -4.64 -1.10
CA LYS A 62 -3.24 -5.53 -0.01
C LYS A 62 -4.13 -5.35 1.22
N LEU A 63 -4.40 -4.11 1.60
CA LEU A 63 -5.23 -3.76 2.75
C LEU A 63 -6.68 -4.22 2.58
N LEU A 64 -7.29 -3.98 1.41
CA LEU A 64 -8.66 -4.41 1.10
C LEU A 64 -8.83 -5.94 1.05
N ASN A 65 -7.79 -6.66 0.61
CA ASN A 65 -7.81 -8.13 0.58
C ASN A 65 -7.49 -8.76 1.95
N CYS A 66 -7.20 -7.95 2.96
CA CYS A 66 -6.96 -8.45 4.29
C CYS A 66 -8.27 -8.91 4.95
N LYS A 67 -8.34 -10.18 5.32
CA LYS A 67 -9.53 -10.77 5.98
C LYS A 67 -9.61 -10.45 7.48
N ASN A 68 -8.51 -10.00 8.07
CA ASN A 68 -8.48 -9.54 9.45
C ASN A 68 -8.80 -8.05 9.50
N ASP A 69 -9.61 -7.69 10.49
CA ASP A 69 -10.23 -6.37 10.78
C ASP A 69 -9.64 -5.18 9.97
N PRO A 70 -10.42 -4.47 9.13
CA PRO A 70 -9.95 -3.36 8.28
C PRO A 70 -9.32 -2.19 9.05
N LYS A 71 -9.40 -2.20 10.38
CA LYS A 71 -8.73 -1.25 11.28
C LYS A 71 -7.22 -1.50 11.42
N ASN A 72 -6.74 -2.72 11.13
CA ASN A 72 -5.32 -3.03 11.24
C ASN A 72 -4.57 -2.61 9.97
N LEU A 73 -3.58 -1.75 10.17
CA LEU A 73 -2.80 -0.99 9.18
C LEU A 73 -1.91 -1.84 8.24
N CYS A 74 -2.28 -3.08 7.89
CA CYS A 74 -1.36 -4.00 7.21
C CYS A 74 -0.08 -4.24 8.03
N ASN A 75 -0.21 -4.60 9.31
CA ASN A 75 0.92 -5.11 10.10
C ASN A 75 1.20 -6.56 9.69
N GLU A 76 2.48 -6.92 9.50
CA GLU A 76 2.93 -8.22 8.98
C GLU A 76 2.35 -9.42 9.76
N GLU A 77 2.04 -9.25 11.05
CA GLU A 77 1.50 -10.30 11.91
C GLU A 77 0.01 -10.61 11.68
N SER A 78 -0.76 -9.70 11.11
CA SER A 78 -2.23 -9.85 11.01
C SER A 78 -2.70 -10.23 9.60
N CYS A 79 -1.84 -10.16 8.57
CA CYS A 79 -2.29 -10.31 7.20
C CYS A 79 -1.29 -10.98 6.26
N LYS A 80 -1.62 -12.21 5.83
CA LYS A 80 -0.82 -12.99 4.87
C LYS A 80 -0.57 -12.27 3.53
N ASN A 81 -1.44 -11.32 3.18
CA ASN A 81 -1.35 -10.57 1.92
C ASN A 81 -0.47 -9.30 2.01
N CYS A 82 -0.02 -8.90 3.20
CA CYS A 82 0.84 -7.71 3.35
C CYS A 82 2.35 -8.02 3.15
N HIS A 83 2.74 -9.30 2.98
CA HIS A 83 4.11 -9.75 2.65
C HIS A 83 4.68 -9.20 1.33
#